data_AF-A0A1I2YCE8-F1
#
_entry.id   AF-A0A1I2YCE8-F1
#
_cell.length_a   1.000
_cell.length_b   1.000
_cell.length_c   1.000
_cell.angle_alpha   90.00
_cell.angle_beta   90.00
_cell.angle_gamma   90.00
#
_symmetry.space_group_name_H-M   'P 1'
#
loop_
_entity.id
_entity.type
_entity.pdbx_description
1 polymer ?
#
loop_
_entity_poly.entity_id
_entity_poly.type
_entity_poly.pdbx_seq_one_letter_code
_entity_poly.pdbx_strand_id
1 'polypeptide(L)'
;MSSNSTKPVTAIIRCVYMLLFFSISTGYAQHSTSYFEFEAKGVSGSQITTFTKGKTENVFTTGGYVNIYPTDAFKRTGDLNFHAYYHDKKEGKNFNGSLYLLPGKEYFIDVFEQSTQKLVKRYILRRPILFPKIKFYDHNHHFYTSKTDGIENELNLSPGEKIRLDIVQPMDFNDMEVELSLRNLKTKRIQRGSSKYNFKNLKFEANTAYELRFNYVAQKESVCTIYVKVKPYWYQSPITYVIFLILLTAIGILMLTITLKKKIRSTQNEQQKLEQAATRLQSLLNPHFTFNALSTVQGLMNTERIDEANQYLQEFSSLLRQTLTKSKQLYTTLDQELEMMRLYMKIEAFRFNFSWEITVSEALNPAELEIPTLLLQPLIENAIKHGLAKMGDQGKLQIVCAPGQKKNSFVIAVNDNGTWVNKHKTGYGLSLTEERIATVNKIKNGQKIMLHFEKQIGTSAILTFYNWIDKQ
;
A
#
# COMPACT_ATOMS: atom_id res chain seq x y z
N MET A 1 17.26 29.80 -52.66
CA MET A 1 15.94 29.57 -53.29
C MET A 1 14.91 30.19 -52.37
N SER A 2 14.79 31.52 -52.40
CA SER A 2 13.72 32.26 -53.12
C SER A 2 12.31 31.78 -52.75
N SER A 3 11.36 32.57 -52.30
CA SER A 3 11.27 33.98 -51.91
C SER A 3 9.78 34.24 -51.64
N ASN A 4 9.47 35.10 -50.65
CA ASN A 4 8.33 36.04 -50.63
C ASN A 4 6.87 35.52 -50.63
N SER A 5 6.07 35.83 -49.59
CA SER A 5 5.30 37.09 -49.34
C SER A 5 4.04 37.14 -50.20
N THR A 6 2.80 37.35 -49.76
CA THR A 6 2.22 38.45 -48.96
C THR A 6 0.72 38.13 -48.70
N LYS A 7 0.12 38.73 -47.65
CA LYS A 7 -1.35 38.86 -47.46
C LYS A 7 -1.90 40.02 -48.35
N PRO A 8 -3.16 40.53 -48.22
CA PRO A 8 -4.53 39.98 -48.29
C PRO A 8 -5.47 40.79 -49.27
N VAL A 9 -6.78 40.46 -49.28
CA VAL A 9 -7.97 41.32 -49.63
C VAL A 9 -8.47 41.39 -51.10
N THR A 10 -9.80 41.24 -51.21
CA THR A 10 -10.78 41.72 -52.22
C THR A 10 -11.03 41.01 -53.56
N ALA A 11 -12.32 40.65 -53.71
CA ALA A 11 -13.22 41.04 -54.81
C ALA A 11 -13.45 40.11 -56.02
N ILE A 12 -14.72 39.65 -56.08
CA ILE A 12 -15.62 39.67 -57.25
C ILE A 12 -15.50 38.52 -58.28
N ILE A 13 -16.67 38.07 -58.74
CA ILE A 13 -17.00 37.09 -59.80
C ILE A 13 -17.14 35.62 -59.38
N ARG A 14 -18.33 35.25 -58.90
CA ARG A 14 -19.08 34.12 -59.47
C ARG A 14 -20.57 34.42 -59.40
N CYS A 15 -21.07 35.01 -60.49
CA CYS A 15 -22.48 35.11 -60.81
C CYS A 15 -23.10 33.73 -61.06
N VAL A 16 -24.42 33.73 -60.90
CA VAL A 16 -25.46 32.77 -61.33
C VAL A 16 -25.98 31.85 -60.22
N TYR A 17 -27.31 31.93 -60.05
CA TYR A 17 -28.23 31.28 -59.12
C TYR A 17 -28.70 32.11 -57.91
N MET A 18 -29.31 33.25 -58.21
CA MET A 18 -30.53 33.68 -57.53
C MET A 18 -31.72 33.15 -58.35
N LEU A 19 -32.49 32.20 -57.81
CA LEU A 19 -33.90 31.99 -58.15
C LEU A 19 -34.55 31.07 -57.10
N LEU A 20 -35.42 31.68 -56.31
CA LEU A 20 -36.61 31.12 -55.67
C LEU A 20 -36.95 29.69 -56.13
N PHE A 21 -36.90 28.72 -55.22
CA PHE A 21 -37.83 27.59 -55.27
C PHE A 21 -38.17 27.13 -53.85
N PHE A 22 -39.33 27.58 -53.39
CA PHE A 22 -40.22 26.80 -52.54
C PHE A 22 -40.38 25.43 -53.20
N SER A 23 -39.67 24.42 -52.74
CA SER A 23 -39.90 23.03 -53.12
C SER A 23 -41.02 22.48 -52.25
N ILE A 24 -42.25 22.86 -52.64
CA ILE A 24 -43.43 22.03 -52.45
C ILE A 24 -43.10 20.72 -53.17
N SER A 25 -42.88 19.65 -52.42
CA SER A 25 -42.72 18.31 -52.97
C SER A 25 -44.08 17.84 -53.49
N THR A 26 -44.43 18.26 -54.70
CA THR A 26 -45.48 17.61 -55.50
C THR A 26 -44.92 16.30 -56.03
N GLY A 27 -45.10 15.24 -55.25
CA GLY A 27 -44.99 13.87 -55.74
C GLY A 27 -46.29 13.50 -56.44
N TYR A 28 -46.19 13.17 -57.74
CA TYR A 28 -47.27 12.64 -58.56
C TYR A 28 -47.93 11.42 -57.90
N ALA A 29 -49.19 11.55 -57.50
CA ALA A 29 -50.10 10.44 -57.27
C ALA A 29 -51.53 10.92 -57.59
N GLN A 30 -52.03 10.49 -58.75
CA GLN A 30 -53.43 10.37 -59.14
C GLN A 30 -54.42 10.95 -58.12
N HIS A 31 -54.95 12.16 -58.37
CA HIS A 31 -55.97 12.82 -57.53
C HIS A 31 -57.17 11.88 -57.35
N SER A 32 -57.17 11.07 -56.30
CA SER A 32 -58.40 10.54 -55.73
C SER A 32 -58.96 11.65 -54.87
N THR A 33 -60.06 12.25 -55.30
CA THR A 33 -60.81 13.22 -54.50
C THR A 33 -61.10 12.60 -53.13
N SER A 34 -60.53 13.17 -52.06
CA SER A 34 -60.88 12.77 -50.71
C SER A 34 -62.13 13.53 -50.27
N TYR A 35 -63.11 12.80 -49.77
CA TYR A 35 -64.41 13.30 -49.33
C TYR A 35 -64.40 13.76 -47.87
N PHE A 36 -63.43 13.29 -47.07
CA PHE A 36 -63.26 13.65 -45.68
C PHE A 36 -61.83 14.09 -45.38
N GLU A 37 -61.70 15.15 -44.59
CA GLU A 37 -60.44 15.60 -44.01
C GLU A 37 -60.40 15.28 -42.52
N PHE A 38 -59.23 14.91 -42.01
CA PHE A 38 -59.03 14.43 -40.65
C PHE A 38 -58.04 15.32 -39.92
N GLU A 39 -58.45 15.84 -38.76
CA GLU A 39 -57.62 16.70 -37.92
C GLU A 39 -57.48 16.10 -36.52
N ALA A 40 -56.26 16.03 -36.01
CA ALA A 40 -56.02 15.53 -34.66
C ALA A 40 -56.53 16.54 -33.63
N LYS A 41 -57.31 16.09 -32.65
CA LYS A 41 -57.79 16.92 -31.54
C LYS A 41 -57.38 16.32 -30.21
N GLY A 42 -57.16 17.18 -29.22
CA GLY A 42 -56.86 16.77 -27.84
C GLY A 42 -55.43 17.05 -27.45
N VAL A 43 -54.65 16.01 -27.13
CA VAL A 43 -53.32 16.13 -26.51
C VAL A 43 -52.33 16.78 -27.48
N SER A 44 -51.54 17.74 -26.98
CA SER A 44 -50.46 18.40 -27.72
C SER A 44 -49.49 17.37 -28.32
N GLY A 45 -49.13 17.54 -29.59
CA GLY A 45 -48.28 16.60 -30.34
C GLY A 45 -49.01 15.41 -30.99
N SER A 46 -50.35 15.40 -30.99
CA SER A 46 -51.11 14.41 -31.77
C SER A 46 -50.93 14.65 -33.27
N GLN A 47 -50.73 13.57 -34.03
CA GLN A 47 -50.45 13.59 -35.46
C GLN A 47 -51.43 12.69 -36.20
N ILE A 48 -51.67 13.01 -37.47
CA ILE A 48 -52.41 12.17 -38.40
C ILE A 48 -51.57 11.98 -39.66
N THR A 49 -51.50 10.73 -40.13
CA THR A 49 -50.93 10.38 -41.42
C THR A 49 -51.94 9.61 -42.24
N THR A 50 -52.01 9.92 -43.52
CA THR A 50 -52.96 9.29 -44.45
C THR A 50 -52.21 8.59 -45.58
N PHE A 51 -52.67 7.40 -45.94
CA PHE A 51 -52.13 6.62 -47.05
C PHE A 51 -53.26 6.07 -47.91
N THR A 52 -53.29 6.45 -49.19
CA THR A 52 -54.31 6.00 -50.14
C THR A 52 -53.83 4.80 -50.96
N LYS A 53 -54.64 3.74 -51.01
CA LYS A 53 -54.45 2.56 -51.87
C LYS A 53 -55.75 2.27 -52.62
N GLY A 54 -55.84 2.73 -53.86
CA GLY A 54 -57.04 2.61 -54.70
C GLY A 54 -58.25 3.32 -54.07
N LYS A 55 -59.33 2.58 -53.81
CA LYS A 55 -60.54 3.10 -53.16
C LYS A 55 -60.44 3.21 -51.64
N THR A 56 -59.37 2.72 -51.04
CA THR A 56 -59.20 2.72 -49.58
C THR A 56 -58.20 3.78 -49.14
N GLU A 57 -58.54 4.55 -48.12
CA GLU A 57 -57.69 5.56 -47.49
C GLU A 57 -57.48 5.19 -46.02
N ASN A 58 -56.24 4.86 -45.66
CA ASN A 58 -55.88 4.50 -44.29
C ASN A 58 -55.47 5.77 -43.56
N VAL A 59 -56.12 6.06 -42.44
CA VAL A 59 -55.89 7.23 -41.62
C VAL A 59 -55.35 6.75 -40.27
N PHE A 60 -54.09 7.02 -40.00
CA PHE A 60 -53.47 6.68 -38.73
C PHE A 60 -53.41 7.92 -37.84
N THR A 61 -53.73 7.77 -36.56
CA THR A 61 -53.58 8.85 -35.58
C THR A 61 -52.83 8.40 -34.34
N THR A 62 -52.05 9.30 -33.75
CA THR A 62 -51.40 9.04 -32.46
C THR A 62 -52.31 9.39 -31.29
N GLY A 63 -53.14 10.43 -31.44
CA GLY A 63 -54.07 10.93 -30.43
C GLY A 63 -55.37 10.13 -30.36
N GLY A 64 -56.11 10.34 -29.26
CA GLY A 64 -57.39 9.67 -29.05
C GLY A 64 -58.55 10.27 -29.85
N TYR A 65 -58.61 11.59 -30.02
CA TYR A 65 -59.71 12.26 -30.72
C TYR A 65 -59.31 12.70 -32.14
N VAL A 66 -60.18 12.41 -33.10
CA VAL A 66 -60.05 12.84 -34.50
C VAL A 66 -61.29 13.63 -34.89
N ASN A 67 -61.10 14.87 -35.34
CA ASN A 67 -62.16 15.62 -36.01
C ASN A 67 -62.25 15.15 -37.46
N ILE A 68 -63.48 15.02 -37.95
CA ILE A 68 -63.76 14.57 -39.32
C ILE A 68 -64.61 15.67 -39.97
N TYR A 69 -64.13 16.24 -41.07
CA TYR A 69 -64.83 17.30 -41.80
C TYR A 69 -65.14 16.85 -43.23
N PRO A 70 -66.38 17.04 -43.72
CA PRO A 70 -66.68 16.81 -45.13
C PRO A 70 -66.02 17.87 -46.01
N THR A 71 -65.27 17.43 -47.01
CA THR A 71 -64.61 18.33 -47.97
C THR A 71 -65.62 18.94 -48.96
N ASP A 72 -65.20 19.98 -49.67
CA ASP A 72 -66.03 20.55 -50.74
C ASP A 72 -66.38 19.53 -51.84
N ALA A 73 -65.52 18.53 -52.06
CA ALA A 73 -65.80 17.46 -53.01
C ALA A 73 -67.00 16.61 -52.58
N PHE A 74 -67.17 16.37 -51.27
CA PHE A 74 -68.34 15.68 -50.73
C PHE A 74 -69.60 16.53 -50.85
N LYS A 75 -69.51 17.84 -50.53
CA LYS A 75 -70.65 18.76 -50.56
C LYS A 75 -71.17 19.05 -51.98
N ARG A 76 -70.31 19.04 -52.99
CA ARG A 76 -70.69 19.27 -54.40
C ARG A 76 -71.35 18.06 -55.05
N THR A 77 -71.09 16.87 -54.54
CA THR A 77 -71.60 15.61 -55.09
C THR A 77 -72.85 15.21 -54.32
N GLY A 78 -73.98 15.88 -54.57
CA GLY A 78 -75.23 15.71 -53.82
C GLY A 78 -75.89 14.33 -53.89
N ASP A 79 -75.25 13.33 -54.51
CA ASP A 79 -75.70 11.93 -54.65
C ASP A 79 -74.78 10.95 -53.88
N LEU A 80 -74.08 11.42 -52.83
CA LEU A 80 -73.24 10.57 -51.97
C LEU A 80 -73.83 10.40 -50.58
N ASN A 81 -73.84 9.17 -50.09
CA ASN A 81 -74.15 8.84 -48.70
C ASN A 81 -72.94 8.17 -48.03
N PHE A 82 -72.82 8.24 -46.70
CA PHE A 82 -71.75 7.58 -45.97
C PHE A 82 -72.26 6.79 -44.76
N HIS A 83 -71.57 5.70 -44.44
CA HIS A 83 -71.78 4.92 -43.23
C HIS A 83 -70.49 4.83 -42.44
N ALA A 84 -70.50 5.36 -41.23
CA ALA A 84 -69.42 5.20 -40.26
C ALA A 84 -69.77 4.05 -39.31
N TYR A 85 -68.84 3.11 -39.09
CA TYR A 85 -69.10 1.97 -38.23
C TYR A 85 -67.84 1.49 -37.50
N TYR A 86 -68.09 0.84 -36.37
CA TYR A 86 -67.09 0.20 -35.53
C TYR A 86 -67.56 -1.23 -35.24
N HIS A 87 -66.71 -2.22 -35.52
CA HIS A 87 -66.95 -3.63 -35.17
C HIS A 87 -68.33 -4.15 -35.66
N ASP A 88 -68.53 -4.15 -36.99
CA ASP A 88 -69.72 -4.63 -37.73
C ASP A 88 -71.10 -4.04 -37.36
N LYS A 89 -71.18 -3.13 -36.40
CA LYS A 89 -72.42 -2.38 -36.12
C LYS A 89 -72.51 -1.16 -37.01
N LYS A 90 -73.33 -1.24 -38.06
CA LYS A 90 -73.73 -0.10 -38.91
C LYS A 90 -74.61 0.87 -38.11
N GLU A 91 -74.01 1.80 -37.38
CA GLU A 91 -74.73 2.97 -36.87
C GLU A 91 -74.68 4.07 -37.92
N GLY A 92 -75.77 4.28 -38.65
CA GLY A 92 -75.95 5.46 -39.49
C GLY A 92 -76.09 6.70 -38.61
N LYS A 93 -74.97 7.31 -38.20
CA LYS A 93 -74.95 8.64 -37.59
C LYS A 93 -74.35 9.64 -38.56
N ASN A 94 -75.08 10.72 -38.80
CA ASN A 94 -74.53 11.92 -39.43
C ASN A 94 -73.36 12.45 -38.58
N PHE A 95 -72.13 12.21 -39.01
CA PHE A 95 -70.92 12.68 -38.33
C PHE A 95 -70.70 14.16 -38.64
N ASN A 96 -71.11 15.03 -37.72
CA ASN A 96 -70.54 16.37 -37.56
C ASN A 96 -69.91 16.42 -36.16
N GLY A 97 -68.61 16.10 -36.03
CA GLY A 97 -67.94 16.16 -34.72
C GLY A 97 -66.63 15.38 -34.60
N SER A 98 -66.18 15.24 -33.35
CA SER A 98 -64.96 14.53 -32.95
C SER A 98 -65.25 13.05 -32.62
N LEU A 99 -64.49 12.11 -33.18
CA LEU A 99 -64.55 10.68 -32.87
C LEU A 99 -63.38 10.28 -31.95
N TYR A 100 -63.65 9.52 -30.89
CA TYR A 100 -62.61 8.93 -30.05
C TYR A 100 -62.25 7.52 -30.53
N LEU A 101 -60.96 7.30 -30.84
CA LEU A 101 -60.42 6.03 -31.31
C LEU A 101 -59.70 5.29 -30.17
N LEU A 102 -60.13 4.06 -29.90
CA LEU A 102 -59.43 3.16 -28.98
C LEU A 102 -58.12 2.65 -29.60
N PRO A 103 -57.02 2.54 -28.83
CA PRO A 103 -55.76 1.98 -29.34
C PRO A 103 -55.92 0.55 -29.85
N GLY A 104 -55.28 0.24 -30.98
CA GLY A 104 -55.27 -1.08 -31.63
C GLY A 104 -56.59 -1.48 -32.30
N LYS A 105 -57.55 -0.55 -32.40
CA LYS A 105 -58.87 -0.78 -32.99
C LYS A 105 -59.03 -0.06 -34.33
N GLU A 106 -59.84 -0.63 -35.21
CA GLU A 106 -60.12 -0.10 -36.55
C GLU A 106 -61.55 0.43 -36.63
N TYR A 107 -61.70 1.60 -37.25
CA TYR A 107 -62.98 2.26 -37.49
C TYR A 107 -63.10 2.52 -38.98
N PHE A 108 -64.31 2.39 -39.53
CA PHE A 108 -64.53 2.44 -40.97
C PHE A 108 -65.51 3.56 -41.33
N ILE A 109 -65.25 4.27 -42.42
CA ILE A 109 -66.19 5.19 -43.05
C ILE A 109 -66.29 4.82 -44.52
N ASP A 110 -67.41 4.26 -44.92
CA ASP A 110 -67.67 3.87 -46.30
C ASP A 110 -68.55 4.92 -46.98
N VAL A 111 -68.11 5.43 -48.12
CA VAL A 111 -68.84 6.39 -48.97
C VAL A 111 -69.43 5.63 -50.16
N PHE A 112 -70.73 5.78 -50.36
CA PHE A 112 -71.52 5.12 -51.39
C PHE A 112 -72.21 6.14 -52.29
N GLU A 113 -72.37 5.79 -53.56
CA GLU A 113 -73.25 6.51 -54.49
C GLU A 113 -74.71 6.16 -54.17
N GLN A 114 -75.56 7.17 -53.95
CA GLN A 114 -76.92 6.99 -53.44
C GLN A 114 -77.82 6.26 -54.44
N SER A 115 -77.65 6.54 -55.74
CA SER A 115 -78.39 5.88 -56.83
C SER A 115 -78.06 4.40 -57.03
N THR A 116 -76.79 3.99 -56.89
CA THR A 116 -76.34 2.62 -57.21
C THR A 116 -75.92 1.78 -55.99
N GLN A 117 -75.84 2.40 -54.81
CA GLN A 117 -75.27 1.82 -53.58
C GLN A 117 -73.84 1.27 -53.75
N LYS A 118 -73.12 1.71 -54.79
CA LYS A 118 -71.76 1.24 -55.07
C LYS A 118 -70.76 1.96 -54.19
N LEU A 119 -69.82 1.20 -53.60
CA LEU A 119 -68.74 1.77 -52.80
C LEU A 119 -67.82 2.65 -53.67
N VAL A 120 -67.77 3.93 -53.33
CA VAL A 120 -66.94 4.96 -53.97
C VAL A 120 -65.58 5.02 -53.30
N LYS A 121 -65.56 5.12 -51.96
CA LYS A 121 -64.34 5.25 -51.16
C LYS A 121 -64.55 4.64 -49.77
N ARG A 122 -63.51 4.03 -49.20
CA ARG A 122 -63.48 3.52 -47.82
C ARG A 122 -62.36 4.20 -47.04
N TYR A 123 -62.67 4.75 -45.88
CA TYR A 123 -61.68 5.24 -44.93
C TYR A 123 -61.53 4.25 -43.80
N ILE A 124 -60.29 3.91 -43.45
CA ILE A 124 -59.98 3.03 -42.32
C ILE A 124 -59.16 3.86 -41.32
N LEU A 125 -59.79 4.25 -40.21
CA LEU A 125 -59.18 5.01 -39.14
C LEU A 125 -58.58 4.04 -38.12
N ARG A 126 -57.29 4.20 -37.80
CA ARG A 126 -56.55 3.34 -36.88
C ARG A 126 -55.73 4.17 -35.91
N ARG A 127 -55.79 3.82 -34.63
CA ARG A 127 -54.89 4.34 -33.59
C ARG A 127 -53.90 3.24 -33.20
N PRO A 128 -52.69 3.16 -33.78
CA PRO A 128 -51.73 2.12 -33.41
C PRO A 128 -51.27 2.29 -31.95
N ILE A 129 -50.97 1.17 -31.29
CA ILE A 129 -50.31 1.16 -29.98
C ILE A 129 -48.82 1.39 -30.24
N LEU A 130 -48.29 2.51 -29.76
CA LEU A 130 -46.90 2.90 -30.00
C LEU A 130 -46.11 2.87 -28.69
N PHE A 131 -45.01 2.13 -28.69
CA PHE A 131 -44.02 2.17 -27.61
C PHE A 131 -42.81 2.98 -28.04
N PRO A 132 -42.28 3.87 -27.18
CA PRO A 132 -41.08 4.64 -27.50
C PRO A 132 -39.86 3.70 -27.60
N LYS A 133 -39.13 3.81 -28.71
CA LYS A 133 -37.87 3.08 -28.91
C LYS A 133 -36.70 3.96 -28.50
N ILE A 134 -35.87 3.47 -27.59
CA ILE A 134 -34.86 4.27 -26.90
C ILE A 134 -33.52 3.56 -26.98
N LYS A 135 -32.50 4.29 -27.42
CA LYS A 135 -31.11 3.82 -27.48
C LYS A 135 -30.33 4.39 -26.30
N PHE A 136 -29.57 3.53 -25.64
CA PHE A 136 -28.76 3.86 -24.48
C PHE A 136 -27.30 3.95 -24.92
N TYR A 137 -26.66 5.04 -24.52
CA TYR A 137 -25.27 5.34 -24.85
C TYR A 137 -24.45 5.59 -23.59
N ASP A 138 -23.28 4.98 -23.54
CA ASP A 138 -22.23 5.27 -22.56
C ASP A 138 -21.04 5.87 -23.29
N HIS A 139 -20.59 7.07 -22.89
CA HIS A 139 -19.49 7.78 -23.57
C HIS A 139 -19.59 7.83 -25.11
N ASN A 140 -20.81 7.93 -25.67
CA ASN A 140 -21.16 7.86 -27.10
C ASN A 140 -21.07 6.46 -27.76
N HIS A 141 -20.75 5.41 -27.01
CA HIS A 141 -20.91 4.03 -27.47
C HIS A 141 -22.33 3.54 -27.21
N HIS A 142 -23.00 3.07 -28.27
CA HIS A 142 -24.32 2.44 -28.16
C HIS A 142 -24.18 1.06 -27.55
N PHE A 143 -24.88 0.78 -26.44
CA PHE A 143 -24.78 -0.52 -25.76
C PHE A 143 -26.12 -1.23 -25.56
N TYR A 144 -27.24 -0.52 -25.66
CA TYR A 144 -28.56 -1.12 -25.47
C TYR A 144 -29.67 -0.38 -26.24
N THR A 145 -30.69 -1.10 -26.70
CA THR A 145 -31.89 -0.52 -27.34
C THR A 145 -33.13 -1.15 -26.71
N SER A 146 -34.10 -0.32 -26.33
CA SER A 146 -35.39 -0.82 -25.84
C SER A 146 -36.15 -1.57 -26.92
N LYS A 147 -36.86 -2.62 -26.51
CA LYS A 147 -37.82 -3.33 -27.36
C LYS A 147 -39.11 -2.51 -27.46
N THR A 148 -39.84 -2.72 -28.55
CA THR A 148 -41.12 -2.05 -28.84
C THR A 148 -42.34 -2.89 -28.45
N ASP A 149 -42.18 -3.85 -27.55
CA ASP A 149 -43.19 -4.80 -27.09
C ASP A 149 -43.73 -4.48 -25.68
N GLY A 150 -43.19 -3.46 -25.02
CA GLY A 150 -43.57 -3.07 -23.66
C GLY A 150 -43.03 -4.00 -22.56
N ILE A 151 -42.21 -5.00 -22.90
CA ILE A 151 -41.75 -6.04 -21.97
C ILE A 151 -40.56 -5.54 -21.13
N GLU A 152 -40.58 -5.95 -19.85
CA GLU A 152 -39.56 -5.70 -18.84
C GLU A 152 -38.20 -6.26 -19.29
N ASN A 153 -37.21 -5.37 -19.47
CA ASN A 153 -35.82 -5.77 -19.66
C ASN A 153 -34.99 -5.27 -18.47
N GLU A 154 -34.11 -6.13 -17.95
CA GLU A 154 -33.11 -5.76 -16.94
C GLU A 154 -31.83 -5.29 -17.62
N LEU A 155 -31.31 -4.14 -17.17
CA LEU A 155 -30.07 -3.54 -17.64
C LEU A 155 -29.10 -3.40 -16.47
N ASN A 156 -27.91 -3.98 -16.59
CA ASN A 156 -26.86 -3.89 -15.58
C ASN A 156 -25.86 -2.79 -15.97
N LEU A 157 -25.57 -1.88 -15.03
CA LEU A 157 -24.64 -0.76 -15.24
C LEU A 157 -23.49 -0.77 -14.24
N SER A 158 -22.36 -0.19 -14.64
CA SER A 158 -21.26 0.06 -13.72
C SER A 158 -21.50 1.37 -12.95
N PRO A 159 -21.01 1.49 -11.71
CA PRO A 159 -21.24 2.68 -10.91
C PRO A 159 -20.50 3.90 -11.49
N GLY A 160 -21.21 5.03 -11.61
CA GLY A 160 -20.64 6.31 -12.05
C GLY A 160 -20.69 6.59 -13.55
N GLU A 161 -21.22 5.68 -14.37
CA GLU A 161 -21.44 5.90 -15.80
C GLU A 161 -22.51 6.98 -16.04
N LYS A 162 -22.22 7.96 -16.91
CA LYS A 162 -23.18 8.96 -17.36
C LYS A 162 -23.87 8.45 -18.61
N ILE A 163 -25.17 8.21 -18.52
CA ILE A 163 -25.92 7.64 -19.63
C ILE A 163 -26.68 8.73 -20.37
N ARG A 164 -26.59 8.66 -21.70
CA ARG A 164 -27.44 9.40 -22.62
C ARG A 164 -28.48 8.46 -23.22
N LEU A 165 -29.72 8.91 -23.26
CA LEU A 165 -30.81 8.21 -23.93
C LEU A 165 -31.21 8.98 -25.18
N ASP A 166 -31.18 8.33 -26.34
CA ASP A 166 -31.66 8.90 -27.59
C ASP A 166 -32.98 8.23 -27.99
N ILE A 167 -33.96 9.05 -28.38
CA ILE A 167 -35.29 8.60 -28.79
C ILE A 167 -35.27 8.37 -30.30
N VAL A 168 -35.72 7.18 -30.72
CA VAL A 168 -35.89 6.85 -32.14
C VAL A 168 -37.34 7.13 -32.52
N GLN A 169 -37.55 8.15 -33.34
CA GLN A 169 -38.87 8.52 -33.83
C GLN A 169 -39.42 7.45 -34.81
N PRO A 170 -40.70 7.06 -34.71
CA PRO A 170 -41.35 6.21 -35.70
C PRO A 170 -41.36 6.86 -37.09
N MET A 171 -41.12 6.09 -38.15
CA MET A 171 -41.05 6.61 -39.53
C MET A 171 -42.33 7.36 -39.95
N ASP A 172 -43.49 6.89 -39.46
CA ASP A 172 -44.81 7.45 -39.74
C ASP A 172 -45.17 8.64 -38.82
N PHE A 173 -44.41 8.89 -37.75
CA PHE A 173 -44.70 9.94 -36.75
C PHE A 173 -43.40 10.57 -36.23
N ASN A 174 -42.93 11.65 -36.87
CA ASN A 174 -41.56 12.17 -36.67
C ASN A 174 -41.43 13.31 -35.65
N ASP A 175 -42.49 13.67 -34.93
CA ASP A 175 -42.45 14.77 -33.95
C ASP A 175 -43.20 14.42 -32.65
N MET A 176 -43.01 13.19 -32.19
CA MET A 176 -43.64 12.67 -30.98
C MET A 176 -42.79 12.97 -29.74
N GLU A 177 -43.41 13.54 -28.70
CA GLU A 177 -42.73 13.78 -27.42
C GLU A 177 -42.85 12.56 -26.49
N VAL A 178 -41.74 12.18 -25.86
CA VAL A 178 -41.66 11.08 -24.90
C VAL A 178 -41.51 11.64 -23.50
N GLU A 179 -42.33 11.13 -22.57
CA GLU A 179 -42.22 11.36 -21.13
C GLU A 179 -41.40 10.22 -20.51
N LEU A 180 -40.42 10.58 -19.67
CA LEU A 180 -39.58 9.69 -18.88
C LEU A 180 -39.92 9.86 -17.41
N SER A 181 -40.10 8.74 -16.69
CA SER A 181 -40.19 8.69 -15.24
C SER A 181 -39.14 7.72 -14.69
N LEU A 182 -38.14 8.25 -13.99
CA LEU A 182 -37.08 7.50 -13.32
C LEU A 182 -37.39 7.39 -11.83
N ARG A 183 -37.62 6.17 -11.34
CA ARG A 183 -37.87 5.90 -9.92
C ARG A 183 -36.69 5.16 -9.29
N ASN A 184 -36.13 5.71 -8.23
CA ASN A 184 -35.13 5.03 -7.41
C ASN A 184 -35.86 4.03 -6.47
N LEU A 185 -35.58 2.73 -6.60
CA LEU A 185 -36.32 1.71 -5.84
C LEU A 185 -35.94 1.65 -4.36
N LYS A 186 -34.75 2.15 -4.00
CA LYS A 186 -34.22 2.22 -2.63
C LYS A 186 -34.76 3.44 -1.87
N THR A 187 -34.72 4.63 -2.47
CA THR A 187 -35.17 5.89 -1.84
C THR A 187 -36.61 6.26 -2.16
N LYS A 188 -37.24 5.56 -3.11
CA LYS A 188 -38.58 5.84 -3.67
C LYS A 188 -38.75 7.21 -4.34
N ARG A 189 -37.67 7.99 -4.51
CA ARG A 189 -37.68 9.26 -5.23
C ARG A 189 -37.97 9.05 -6.71
N ILE A 190 -38.76 9.95 -7.30
CA ILE A 190 -39.14 9.92 -8.72
C ILE A 190 -38.65 11.21 -9.39
N GLN A 191 -37.99 11.07 -10.53
CA GLN A 191 -37.61 12.18 -11.42
C GLN A 191 -38.39 12.04 -12.73
N ARG A 192 -39.00 13.12 -13.21
CA ARG A 192 -39.76 13.15 -14.46
C ARG A 192 -39.19 14.19 -15.41
N GLY A 193 -39.30 13.93 -16.71
CA GLY A 193 -38.99 14.90 -17.76
C GLY A 193 -39.56 14.44 -19.09
N SER A 194 -39.73 15.36 -20.04
CA SER A 194 -40.17 15.05 -21.39
C SER A 194 -39.19 15.59 -22.43
N SER A 195 -39.05 14.90 -23.55
CA SER A 195 -38.16 15.28 -24.65
C SER A 195 -38.57 14.61 -25.94
N LYS A 196 -38.27 15.27 -27.06
CA LYS A 196 -38.50 14.72 -28.41
C LYS A 196 -37.30 13.94 -28.94
N TYR A 197 -36.09 14.24 -28.48
CA TYR A 197 -34.87 13.72 -29.12
C TYR A 197 -33.95 12.95 -28.18
N ASN A 198 -33.69 13.49 -26.98
CA ASN A 198 -32.79 12.83 -26.03
C ASN A 198 -32.99 13.27 -24.57
N PHE A 199 -32.54 12.41 -23.66
CA PHE A 199 -32.34 12.71 -22.24
C PHE A 199 -30.84 12.62 -21.93
N LYS A 200 -30.23 13.72 -21.50
CA LYS A 200 -28.80 13.82 -21.20
C LYS A 200 -28.56 13.82 -19.69
N ASN A 201 -27.41 13.29 -19.27
CA ASN A 201 -26.88 13.37 -17.91
C ASN A 201 -27.74 12.69 -16.83
N LEU A 202 -28.37 11.56 -17.14
CA LEU A 202 -29.01 10.73 -16.13
C LEU A 202 -27.93 10.16 -15.20
N LYS A 203 -28.05 10.49 -13.90
CA LYS A 203 -27.13 10.04 -12.86
C LYS A 203 -27.74 8.87 -12.12
N PHE A 204 -26.98 7.78 -12.02
CA PHE A 204 -27.37 6.60 -11.27
C PHE A 204 -26.41 6.41 -10.10
N GLU A 205 -26.97 6.31 -8.89
CA GLU A 205 -26.20 5.98 -7.69
C GLU A 205 -25.79 4.51 -7.69
N ALA A 206 -24.57 4.22 -7.24
CA ALA A 206 -24.07 2.86 -7.08
C ALA A 206 -24.93 2.04 -6.12
N ASN A 207 -24.89 0.71 -6.27
CA ASN A 207 -25.59 -0.24 -5.38
C ASN A 207 -27.09 0.04 -5.24
N THR A 208 -27.73 0.47 -6.33
CA THR A 208 -29.13 0.87 -6.34
C THR A 208 -29.82 0.36 -7.60
N ALA A 209 -31.09 -0.02 -7.47
CA ALA A 209 -31.95 -0.39 -8.57
C ALA A 209 -32.92 0.75 -8.91
N TYR A 210 -33.16 0.95 -10.20
CA TYR A 210 -34.03 1.98 -10.74
C TYR A 210 -35.07 1.36 -11.66
N GLU A 211 -36.24 1.97 -11.68
CA GLU A 211 -37.32 1.66 -12.62
C GLU A 211 -37.48 2.86 -13.56
N LEU A 212 -37.21 2.67 -14.85
CA LEU A 212 -37.40 3.68 -15.89
C LEU A 212 -38.67 3.36 -16.65
N ARG A 213 -39.60 4.31 -16.68
CA ARG A 213 -40.83 4.23 -17.47
C ARG A 213 -40.80 5.27 -18.58
N PHE A 214 -41.21 4.87 -19.77
CA PHE A 214 -41.27 5.71 -20.95
C PHE A 214 -42.64 5.58 -21.62
N ASN A 215 -43.24 6.70 -21.97
CA ASN A 215 -44.51 6.74 -22.71
C ASN A 215 -44.52 7.94 -23.65
N TYR A 216 -45.24 7.86 -24.77
CA TYR A 216 -45.50 9.05 -25.57
C TYR A 216 -46.50 9.95 -24.83
N VAL A 217 -46.33 11.27 -24.92
CA VAL A 217 -47.24 12.24 -24.29
C VAL A 217 -48.68 12.08 -24.84
N ALA A 218 -48.80 11.77 -26.14
CA ALA A 218 -50.08 11.51 -26.82
C ALA A 218 -50.68 10.11 -26.52
N GLN A 219 -49.92 9.19 -25.92
CA GLN A 219 -50.36 7.82 -25.59
C GLN A 219 -49.81 7.41 -24.20
N LYS A 220 -50.39 7.98 -23.14
CA LYS A 220 -49.95 7.72 -21.75
C LYS A 220 -50.20 6.27 -21.30
N GLU A 221 -51.15 5.59 -21.94
CA GLU A 221 -51.49 4.20 -21.69
C GLU A 221 -50.43 3.20 -22.19
N SER A 222 -49.58 3.60 -23.14
CA SER A 222 -48.55 2.73 -23.74
C SER A 222 -47.19 2.96 -23.07
N VAL A 223 -46.98 2.29 -21.94
CA VAL A 223 -45.77 2.44 -21.12
C VAL A 223 -44.75 1.33 -21.40
N CYS A 224 -43.51 1.71 -21.68
CA CYS A 224 -42.34 0.83 -21.71
C CYS A 224 -41.58 0.95 -20.38
N THR A 225 -41.28 -0.18 -19.73
CA THR A 225 -40.57 -0.21 -18.44
C THR A 225 -39.23 -0.95 -18.55
N ILE A 226 -38.17 -0.36 -18.00
CA ILE A 226 -36.81 -0.93 -17.97
C ILE A 226 -36.29 -0.87 -16.54
N TYR A 227 -35.83 -2.00 -16.00
CA TYR A 227 -35.18 -2.04 -14.69
C TYR A 227 -33.67 -1.90 -14.85
N VAL A 228 -33.10 -0.93 -14.18
CA VAL A 228 -31.67 -0.64 -14.22
C VAL A 228 -31.04 -0.98 -12.88
N LYS A 229 -30.11 -1.93 -12.87
CA LYS A 229 -29.36 -2.34 -11.67
C LYS A 229 -27.91 -1.85 -11.76
N VAL A 230 -27.55 -0.95 -10.85
CA VAL A 230 -26.19 -0.41 -10.78
C VAL A 230 -25.36 -1.23 -9.80
N LYS A 231 -24.23 -1.78 -10.26
CA LYS A 231 -23.32 -2.54 -9.39
C LYS A 231 -22.77 -1.65 -8.26
N PRO A 232 -22.49 -2.22 -7.07
CA PRO A 232 -21.80 -1.48 -6.01
C PRO A 232 -20.37 -1.11 -6.43
N TYR A 233 -19.82 -0.05 -5.84
CA TYR A 233 -18.38 0.19 -5.94
C TYR A 233 -17.59 -0.96 -5.30
N TRP A 234 -16.36 -1.18 -5.75
CA TRP A 234 -15.50 -2.26 -5.25
C TRP A 234 -15.35 -2.23 -3.72
N TYR A 235 -15.18 -1.03 -3.11
CA TYR A 235 -15.02 -0.85 -1.66
C TYR A 235 -16.32 -1.04 -0.85
N GLN A 236 -17.47 -1.14 -1.50
CA GLN A 236 -18.75 -1.46 -0.85
C GLN A 236 -19.03 -2.97 -0.87
N SER A 237 -18.16 -3.75 -1.50
CA SER A 237 -18.30 -5.21 -1.56
C SER A 237 -17.94 -5.85 -0.22
N PRO A 238 -18.73 -6.82 0.29
CA PRO A 238 -18.40 -7.61 1.48
C PRO A 238 -16.99 -8.20 1.47
N ILE A 239 -16.51 -8.58 0.28
CA ILE A 239 -15.17 -9.16 0.09
C ILE A 239 -14.07 -8.19 0.53
N THR A 240 -14.23 -6.88 0.29
CA THR A 240 -13.22 -5.89 0.69
C THR A 240 -13.11 -5.75 2.20
N TYR A 241 -14.22 -5.83 2.93
CA TYR A 241 -14.20 -5.85 4.40
C TYR A 241 -13.51 -7.10 4.95
N VAL A 242 -13.71 -8.26 4.32
CA VAL A 242 -13.03 -9.51 4.71
C VAL A 242 -11.52 -9.41 4.48
N ILE A 243 -11.09 -8.90 3.33
CA ILE A 243 -9.65 -8.68 3.03
C ILE A 243 -9.04 -7.71 4.04
N PHE A 244 -9.73 -6.63 4.37
CA PHE A 244 -9.25 -5.66 5.35
C PHE A 244 -9.13 -6.27 6.76
N LEU A 245 -10.09 -7.11 7.17
CA LEU A 245 -10.03 -7.83 8.44
C LEU A 245 -8.85 -8.80 8.50
N ILE A 246 -8.58 -9.54 7.42
CA ILE A 246 -7.43 -10.45 7.32
C ILE A 246 -6.11 -9.66 7.39
N LEU A 247 -6.04 -8.49 6.74
CA LEU A 247 -4.86 -7.64 6.80
C LEU A 247 -4.60 -7.14 8.23
N LEU A 248 -5.65 -6.70 8.94
CA LEU A 248 -5.55 -6.24 10.33
C LEU A 248 -5.10 -7.35 11.28
N THR A 249 -5.63 -8.57 11.14
CA THR A 249 -5.22 -9.71 11.98
C THR A 249 -3.78 -10.11 11.70
N ALA A 250 -3.35 -10.13 10.43
CA ALA A 250 -1.96 -10.40 10.06
C ALA A 250 -0.98 -9.38 10.65
N ILE A 251 -1.32 -8.08 10.62
CA ILE A 251 -0.53 -7.02 11.25
C ILE A 251 -0.45 -7.22 12.77
N GLY A 252 -1.57 -7.57 13.41
CA GLY A 252 -1.61 -7.86 14.84
C GLY A 252 -0.71 -9.04 15.24
N ILE A 253 -0.76 -10.15 14.48
CA ILE A 253 0.10 -11.32 14.69
C ILE A 253 1.58 -10.95 14.49
N LEU A 254 1.90 -10.20 13.42
CA LEU A 254 3.27 -9.75 13.17
C LEU A 254 3.82 -8.92 14.36
N MET A 255 3.06 -7.95 14.85
CA MET A 255 3.44 -7.12 16.00
C MET A 255 3.63 -7.96 17.27
N LEU A 256 2.76 -8.94 17.52
CA LEU A 256 2.90 -9.88 18.64
C LEU A 256 4.19 -10.71 18.52
N THR A 257 4.50 -11.25 17.33
CA THR A 257 5.73 -12.03 17.16
C THR A 257 7.01 -11.20 17.36
N ILE A 258 7.01 -9.94 16.93
CA ILE A 258 8.15 -9.03 17.09
C ILE A 258 8.37 -8.71 18.58
N THR A 259 7.30 -8.43 19.33
CA THR A 259 7.39 -8.10 20.76
C THR A 259 7.84 -9.31 21.59
N LEU A 260 7.31 -10.51 21.31
CA LEU A 260 7.73 -11.74 21.97
C LEU A 260 9.21 -12.05 21.70
N LYS A 261 9.66 -11.95 20.44
CA LYS A 261 11.08 -12.15 20.08
C LYS A 261 12.01 -11.16 20.78
N LYS A 262 11.61 -9.89 20.90
CA LYS A 262 12.39 -8.88 21.64
C LYS A 262 12.54 -9.24 23.12
N LYS A 263 11.46 -9.70 23.76
CA LYS A 263 11.48 -10.08 25.18
C LYS A 263 12.35 -11.31 25.45
N ILE A 264 12.27 -12.33 24.59
CA ILE A 264 13.14 -13.51 24.69
C ILE A 264 14.61 -13.11 24.55
N ARG A 265 14.92 -12.27 23.57
CA ARG A 265 16.30 -11.81 23.32
C ARG A 265 16.84 -10.96 24.47
N SER A 266 16.02 -10.13 25.13
CA SER A 266 16.48 -9.38 26.30
C SER A 266 16.83 -10.28 27.47
N THR A 267 15.99 -11.28 27.76
CA THR A 267 16.23 -12.24 28.84
C THR A 267 17.47 -13.10 28.57
N GLN A 268 17.66 -13.55 27.33
CA GLN A 268 18.87 -14.31 26.94
C GLN A 268 20.14 -13.45 27.08
N ASN A 269 20.10 -12.19 26.65
CA ASN A 269 21.24 -11.29 26.80
C ASN A 269 21.58 -11.02 28.27
N GLU A 270 20.57 -10.93 29.14
CA GLU A 270 20.76 -10.75 30.58
C GLU A 270 21.39 -11.98 31.23
N GLN A 271 20.88 -13.17 30.92
CA GLN A 271 21.47 -14.44 31.38
C GLN A 271 22.93 -14.57 30.92
N GLN A 272 23.21 -14.29 29.65
CA GLN A 272 24.57 -14.36 29.12
C GLN A 272 25.52 -13.37 29.81
N LYS A 273 25.03 -12.17 30.17
CA LYS A 273 25.82 -11.20 30.95
C LYS A 273 26.10 -11.70 32.37
N LEU A 274 25.12 -12.32 33.03
CA LEU A 274 25.28 -12.89 34.36
C LEU A 274 26.26 -14.05 34.36
N GLU A 275 26.16 -14.96 33.38
CA GLU A 275 27.11 -16.06 33.20
C GLU A 275 28.52 -15.54 32.95
N GLN A 276 28.70 -14.57 32.04
CA GLN A 276 30.00 -13.94 31.80
C GLN A 276 30.56 -13.25 33.05
N ALA A 277 29.71 -12.59 33.85
CA ALA A 277 30.13 -11.98 35.10
C ALA A 277 30.58 -13.04 36.12
N ALA A 278 29.84 -14.14 36.24
CA ALA A 278 30.20 -15.26 37.12
C ALA A 278 31.52 -15.93 36.68
N THR A 279 31.70 -16.21 35.39
CA THR A 279 32.95 -16.77 34.85
C THR A 279 34.13 -15.83 35.07
N ARG A 280 33.95 -14.51 34.87
CA ARG A 280 35.00 -13.51 35.17
C ARG A 280 35.38 -13.53 36.65
N LEU A 281 34.40 -13.54 37.55
CA LEU A 281 34.65 -13.63 38.99
C LEU A 281 35.41 -14.91 39.37
N GLN A 282 35.05 -16.05 38.79
CA GLN A 282 35.73 -17.32 39.05
C GLN A 282 37.17 -17.30 38.54
N SER A 283 37.43 -16.67 37.39
CA SER A 283 38.80 -16.57 36.82
C SER A 283 39.76 -15.69 37.64
N LEU A 284 39.23 -14.79 38.47
CA LEU A 284 40.04 -13.92 39.34
C LEU A 284 40.63 -14.68 40.55
N LEU A 285 40.04 -15.83 40.91
CA LEU A 285 40.58 -16.73 41.92
C LEU A 285 41.34 -17.84 41.18
N ASN A 286 42.64 -17.66 40.90
CA ASN A 286 43.46 -18.71 40.31
C ASN A 286 43.48 -19.91 41.27
N PRO A 287 42.77 -21.03 40.98
CA PRO A 287 42.60 -22.11 41.95
C PRO A 287 43.94 -22.75 42.28
N HIS A 288 44.81 -22.86 41.28
CA HIS A 288 46.16 -23.37 41.44
C HIS A 288 47.02 -22.49 42.35
N PHE A 289 46.93 -21.16 42.23
CA PHE A 289 47.64 -20.26 43.15
C PHE A 289 47.16 -20.43 44.60
N THR A 290 45.83 -20.55 44.79
CA THR A 290 45.24 -20.74 46.12
C THR A 290 45.64 -22.08 46.75
N PHE A 291 45.58 -23.18 45.98
CA PHE A 291 46.05 -24.48 46.46
C PHE A 291 47.54 -24.49 46.79
N ASN A 292 48.39 -23.86 45.94
CA ASN A 292 49.82 -23.79 46.21
C ASN A 292 50.13 -23.00 47.48
N ALA A 293 49.44 -21.88 47.71
CA ALA A 293 49.60 -21.10 48.92
C ALA A 293 49.29 -21.93 50.17
N LEU A 294 48.19 -22.69 50.16
CA LEU A 294 47.83 -23.60 51.25
C LEU A 294 48.87 -24.71 51.44
N SER A 295 49.40 -25.29 50.36
CA SER A 295 50.45 -26.31 50.43
C SER A 295 51.78 -25.76 50.98
N THR A 296 52.16 -24.53 50.62
CA THR A 296 53.35 -23.86 51.18
C THR A 296 53.20 -23.62 52.68
N VAL A 297 52.04 -23.13 53.12
CA VAL A 297 51.73 -22.97 54.55
C VAL A 297 51.80 -24.30 55.28
N GLN A 298 51.22 -25.35 54.71
CA GLN A 298 51.29 -26.70 55.28
C GLN A 298 52.74 -27.20 55.39
N GLY A 299 53.59 -26.94 54.39
CA GLY A 299 55.01 -27.29 54.42
C GLY A 299 55.80 -26.55 55.49
N LEU A 300 55.57 -25.24 55.65
CA LEU A 300 56.21 -24.43 56.70
C LEU A 300 55.76 -24.88 58.11
N MET A 301 54.47 -25.18 58.28
CA MET A 301 53.94 -25.76 59.52
C MET A 301 54.59 -27.11 59.86
N ASN A 302 54.72 -28.00 58.87
CA ASN A 302 55.32 -29.32 59.05
C ASN A 302 56.84 -29.26 59.33
N THR A 303 57.50 -28.14 59.03
CA THR A 303 58.93 -27.92 59.30
C THR A 303 59.17 -27.02 60.52
N GLU A 304 58.12 -26.81 61.34
CA GLU A 304 58.14 -26.00 62.56
C GLU A 304 58.50 -24.52 62.35
N ARG A 305 58.39 -24.01 61.12
CA ARG A 305 58.63 -22.60 60.75
C ARG A 305 57.34 -21.77 60.87
N ILE A 306 56.77 -21.76 62.07
CA ILE A 306 55.42 -21.22 62.34
C ILE A 306 55.33 -19.70 62.06
N ASP A 307 56.36 -18.93 62.43
CA ASP A 307 56.37 -17.49 62.19
C ASP A 307 56.38 -17.13 60.69
N GLU A 308 57.12 -17.90 59.89
CA GLU A 308 57.15 -17.74 58.44
C GLU A 308 55.83 -18.16 57.79
N ALA A 309 55.18 -19.21 58.30
CA ALA A 309 53.85 -19.61 57.86
C ALA A 309 52.81 -18.51 58.12
N ASN A 310 52.86 -17.87 59.29
CA ASN A 310 51.97 -16.76 59.65
C ASN A 310 52.22 -15.52 58.77
N GLN A 311 53.49 -15.17 58.55
CA GLN A 311 53.85 -14.07 57.66
C GLN A 311 53.37 -14.33 56.22
N TYR A 312 53.58 -15.54 55.70
CA TYR A 312 53.11 -15.94 54.38
C TYR A 312 51.58 -15.85 54.26
N LEU A 313 50.84 -16.32 55.26
CA LEU A 313 49.37 -16.22 55.30
C LEU A 313 48.88 -14.77 55.29
N GLN A 314 49.55 -13.88 56.03
CA GLN A 314 49.20 -12.47 56.05
C GLN A 314 49.44 -11.81 54.69
N GLU A 315 50.58 -12.08 54.07
CA GLU A 315 50.93 -11.59 52.74
C GLU A 315 49.97 -12.12 51.67
N PHE A 316 49.67 -13.42 51.70
CA PHE A 316 48.71 -14.05 50.80
C PHE A 316 47.30 -13.48 50.95
N SER A 317 46.84 -13.26 52.18
CA SER A 317 45.54 -12.65 52.46
C SER A 317 45.46 -11.21 51.97
N SER A 318 46.55 -10.45 52.10
CA SER A 318 46.65 -9.09 51.58
C SER A 318 46.55 -9.09 50.05
N LEU A 319 47.27 -10.00 49.38
CA LEU A 319 47.27 -10.13 47.92
C LEU A 319 45.87 -10.48 47.40
N LEU A 320 45.21 -11.48 47.98
CA LEU A 320 43.86 -11.88 47.59
C LEU A 320 42.87 -10.71 47.71
N ARG A 321 42.94 -9.96 48.81
CA ARG A 321 42.07 -8.80 49.04
C ARG A 321 42.30 -7.70 48.01
N GLN A 322 43.56 -7.39 47.70
CA GLN A 322 43.92 -6.40 46.70
C GLN A 322 43.43 -6.83 45.30
N THR A 323 43.69 -8.06 44.89
CA THR A 323 43.23 -8.62 43.60
C THR A 323 41.71 -8.58 43.47
N LEU A 324 40.96 -8.99 44.50
CA LEU A 324 39.48 -8.96 44.50
C LEU A 324 38.89 -7.54 44.49
N THR A 325 39.57 -6.58 45.13
CA THR A 325 39.11 -5.19 45.17
C THR A 325 39.41 -4.46 43.87
N LYS A 326 40.61 -4.67 43.32
CA LYS A 326 41.14 -3.94 42.15
C LYS A 326 40.68 -4.53 40.81
N SER A 327 40.39 -5.83 40.75
CA SER A 327 39.83 -6.47 39.55
C SER A 327 38.49 -5.91 39.07
N LYS A 328 37.77 -5.17 39.93
CA LYS A 328 36.54 -4.44 39.55
C LYS A 328 36.82 -3.20 38.69
N GLN A 329 38.04 -2.66 38.73
CA GLN A 329 38.45 -1.48 37.98
C GLN A 329 39.14 -1.89 36.67
N LEU A 330 38.80 -1.22 35.56
CA LEU A 330 39.40 -1.50 34.25
C LEU A 330 40.87 -1.06 34.17
N TYR A 331 41.21 0.00 34.90
CA TYR A 331 42.53 0.61 34.96
C TYR A 331 42.96 0.81 36.41
N THR A 332 44.28 0.78 36.64
CA THR A 332 44.94 1.03 37.93
C THR A 332 46.23 1.80 37.65
N THR A 333 46.75 2.55 38.62
CA THR A 333 48.05 3.20 38.48
C THR A 333 49.17 2.16 38.41
N LEU A 334 50.24 2.43 37.67
CA LEU A 334 51.42 1.57 37.58
C LEU A 334 52.00 1.27 38.95
N ASP A 335 52.02 2.27 39.85
CA ASP A 335 52.49 2.08 41.23
C ASP A 335 51.71 0.98 41.98
N GLN A 336 50.38 1.05 41.95
CA GLN A 336 49.51 0.04 42.54
C GLN A 336 49.66 -1.35 41.90
N GLU A 337 49.85 -1.42 40.58
CA GLU A 337 50.12 -2.70 39.92
C GLU A 337 51.48 -3.28 40.38
N LEU A 338 52.53 -2.45 40.45
CA LEU A 338 53.86 -2.85 40.91
C LEU A 338 53.84 -3.31 42.39
N GLU A 339 53.12 -2.61 43.27
CA GLU A 339 52.92 -3.03 44.67
C GLU A 339 52.28 -4.42 44.77
N MET A 340 51.23 -4.67 43.98
CA MET A 340 50.60 -5.98 43.91
C MET A 340 51.56 -7.05 43.37
N MET A 341 52.41 -6.70 42.38
CA MET A 341 53.42 -7.60 41.83
C MET A 341 54.56 -7.87 42.82
N ARG A 342 54.98 -6.90 43.64
CA ARG A 342 55.95 -7.10 44.73
C ARG A 342 55.45 -8.16 45.69
N LEU A 343 54.19 -8.05 46.11
CA LEU A 343 53.57 -9.01 47.02
C LEU A 343 53.45 -10.40 46.38
N TYR A 344 53.05 -10.46 45.11
CA TYR A 344 52.99 -11.72 44.35
C TYR A 344 54.37 -12.38 44.23
N MET A 345 55.40 -11.65 43.81
CA MET A 345 56.77 -12.17 43.67
C MET A 345 57.35 -12.60 45.01
N LYS A 346 57.05 -11.87 46.10
CA LYS A 346 57.45 -12.25 47.46
C LYS A 346 56.89 -13.61 47.85
N ILE A 347 55.58 -13.82 47.63
CA ILE A 347 54.89 -15.10 47.90
C ILE A 347 55.47 -16.24 47.04
N GLU A 348 55.68 -16.01 45.76
CA GLU A 348 56.24 -17.04 44.86
C GLU A 348 57.73 -17.31 45.14
N ALA A 349 58.49 -16.32 45.63
CA ALA A 349 59.90 -16.48 46.01
C ALA A 349 60.07 -17.43 47.19
N PHE A 350 59.14 -17.46 48.16
CA PHE A 350 59.12 -18.49 49.22
C PHE A 350 59.05 -19.92 48.68
N ARG A 351 58.48 -20.10 47.47
CA ARG A 351 58.25 -21.42 46.88
C ARG A 351 59.36 -21.85 45.93
N PHE A 352 59.76 -20.95 45.03
CA PHE A 352 60.72 -21.27 43.96
C PHE A 352 62.14 -20.77 44.25
N ASN A 353 62.31 -20.04 45.36
CA ASN A 353 63.59 -19.57 45.87
C ASN A 353 64.39 -18.76 44.84
N PHE A 354 63.82 -17.65 44.35
CA PHE A 354 64.46 -16.75 43.38
C PHE A 354 64.60 -15.34 43.93
N SER A 355 65.52 -14.57 43.36
CA SER A 355 65.68 -13.14 43.66
C SER A 355 64.97 -12.27 42.63
N TRP A 356 64.45 -11.12 43.06
CA TRP A 356 63.76 -10.19 42.17
C TRP A 356 64.11 -8.73 42.45
N GLU A 357 64.01 -7.92 41.42
CA GLU A 357 64.26 -6.48 41.47
C GLU A 357 63.21 -5.74 40.62
N ILE A 358 62.78 -4.58 41.10
CA ILE A 358 61.94 -3.64 40.33
C ILE A 358 62.69 -2.32 40.23
N THR A 359 62.95 -1.88 39.00
CA THR A 359 63.60 -0.61 38.70
C THR A 359 62.63 0.27 37.93
N VAL A 360 62.31 1.44 38.49
CA VAL A 360 61.49 2.47 37.82
C VAL A 360 62.38 3.67 37.54
N SER A 361 62.43 4.10 36.28
CA SER A 361 63.16 5.29 35.87
C SER A 361 62.58 6.54 36.54
N GLU A 362 63.45 7.42 37.03
CA GLU A 362 63.07 8.72 37.62
C GLU A 362 62.29 9.62 36.65
N ALA A 363 62.42 9.39 35.34
CA ALA A 363 61.68 10.09 34.30
C ALA A 363 60.18 9.67 34.20
N LEU A 364 59.75 8.69 34.99
CA LEU A 364 58.36 8.24 35.06
C LEU A 364 57.79 8.50 36.45
N ASN A 365 56.56 9.03 36.50
CA ASN A 365 55.78 9.07 37.72
C ASN A 365 54.78 7.89 37.75
N PRO A 366 55.09 6.76 38.43
CA PRO A 366 54.24 5.57 38.40
C PRO A 366 52.86 5.79 39.04
N ALA A 367 52.70 6.81 39.88
CA ALA A 367 51.42 7.16 40.50
C ALA A 367 50.45 7.83 39.50
N GLU A 368 50.95 8.42 38.42
CA GLU A 368 50.15 9.10 37.39
C GLU A 368 49.92 8.24 36.14
N LEU A 369 50.63 7.13 35.98
CA LEU A 369 50.52 6.26 34.82
C LEU A 369 49.40 5.22 35.03
N GLU A 370 48.24 5.40 34.40
CA GLU A 370 47.18 4.39 34.43
C GLU A 370 47.42 3.26 33.42
N ILE A 371 47.49 2.01 33.88
CA ILE A 371 47.57 0.81 33.04
C ILE A 371 46.39 -0.12 33.27
N PRO A 372 46.04 -1.01 32.31
CA PRO A 372 45.03 -2.04 32.55
C PRO A 372 45.40 -2.91 33.77
N THR A 373 44.47 -3.05 34.71
CA THR A 373 44.69 -3.77 35.99
C THR A 373 45.05 -5.23 35.79
N LEU A 374 46.02 -5.82 36.49
CA LEU A 374 46.43 -7.23 36.31
C LEU A 374 46.99 -7.54 34.90
N LEU A 375 47.65 -6.58 34.25
CA LEU A 375 48.30 -6.80 32.96
C LEU A 375 49.69 -7.42 33.11
N LEU A 376 50.39 -7.12 34.21
CA LEU A 376 51.75 -7.63 34.46
C LEU A 376 51.75 -9.05 35.04
N GLN A 377 50.71 -9.39 35.79
CA GLN A 377 50.63 -10.67 36.50
C GLN A 377 50.86 -11.89 35.61
N PRO A 378 50.24 -12.04 34.42
CA PRO A 378 50.44 -13.22 33.59
C PRO A 378 51.86 -13.33 33.02
N LEU A 379 52.53 -12.20 32.80
CA LEU A 379 53.91 -12.17 32.32
C LEU A 379 54.88 -12.63 33.42
N ILE A 380 54.67 -12.14 34.64
CA ILE A 380 55.45 -12.50 35.82
C ILE A 380 55.20 -13.95 36.22
N GLU A 381 53.94 -14.40 36.21
CA GLU A 381 53.58 -15.81 36.45
C GLU A 381 54.28 -16.74 35.45
N ASN A 382 54.30 -16.35 34.17
CA ASN A 382 54.98 -17.11 33.14
C ASN A 382 56.50 -17.16 33.35
N ALA A 383 57.12 -16.02 33.69
CA ALA A 383 58.56 -15.93 33.96
C ALA A 383 58.96 -16.81 35.15
N ILE A 384 58.20 -16.78 36.25
CA ILE A 384 58.49 -17.58 37.44
C ILE A 384 58.29 -19.07 37.16
N LYS A 385 57.11 -19.47 36.66
CA LYS A 385 56.76 -20.89 36.51
C LYS A 385 57.56 -21.61 35.44
N HIS A 386 57.81 -20.95 34.31
CA HIS A 386 58.46 -21.58 33.16
C HIS A 386 59.92 -21.18 33.01
N GLY A 387 60.28 -19.95 33.39
CA GLY A 387 61.67 -19.49 33.37
C GLY A 387 62.46 -19.95 34.59
N LEU A 388 61.95 -19.69 35.80
CA LEU A 388 62.75 -19.75 37.04
C LEU A 388 62.55 -21.01 37.90
N ALA A 389 61.44 -21.73 37.75
CA ALA A 389 61.05 -22.81 38.67
C ALA A 389 62.09 -23.94 38.90
N LYS A 390 63.07 -24.10 38.00
CA LYS A 390 64.15 -25.10 38.10
C LYS A 390 65.52 -24.53 38.48
N MET A 391 65.63 -23.22 38.68
CA MET A 391 66.91 -22.55 38.90
C MET A 391 67.29 -22.40 40.37
N GLY A 392 66.34 -22.53 41.30
CA GLY A 392 66.56 -22.24 42.71
C GLY A 392 67.17 -20.85 42.89
N ASP A 393 68.15 -20.73 43.80
CA ASP A 393 68.81 -19.46 44.17
C ASP A 393 69.45 -18.70 42.98
N GLN A 394 69.68 -19.37 41.85
CA GLN A 394 70.24 -18.75 40.66
C GLN A 394 69.19 -17.99 39.83
N GLY A 395 67.90 -18.17 40.14
CA GLY A 395 66.80 -17.50 39.47
C GLY A 395 66.77 -16.00 39.77
N LYS A 396 66.67 -15.19 38.71
CA LYS A 396 66.58 -13.73 38.78
C LYS A 396 65.44 -13.23 37.92
N LEU A 397 64.55 -12.44 38.52
CA LEU A 397 63.48 -11.73 37.84
C LEU A 397 63.68 -10.22 37.97
N GLN A 398 63.70 -9.50 36.86
CA GLN A 398 63.84 -8.05 36.86
C GLN A 398 62.67 -7.40 36.14
N ILE A 399 62.02 -6.44 36.79
CA ILE A 399 60.99 -5.59 36.17
C ILE A 399 61.59 -4.20 35.96
N VAL A 400 61.66 -3.75 34.72
CA VAL A 400 62.20 -2.44 34.36
C VAL A 400 61.12 -1.58 33.73
N CYS A 401 60.83 -0.43 34.34
CA CYS A 401 59.93 0.59 33.80
C CYS A 401 60.75 1.78 33.32
N ALA A 402 60.70 2.08 32.02
CA ALA A 402 61.50 3.13 31.39
C ALA A 402 60.71 3.92 30.34
N PRO A 403 61.06 5.19 30.05
CA PRO A 403 60.51 5.92 28.91
C PRO A 403 60.74 5.16 27.61
N GLY A 404 59.75 5.21 26.71
CA GLY A 404 59.82 4.54 25.42
C GLY A 404 60.56 5.39 24.38
N GLN A 405 60.95 4.77 23.27
CA GLN A 405 61.70 5.45 22.20
C GLN A 405 60.88 6.52 21.46
N LYS A 406 59.54 6.49 21.56
CA LYS A 406 58.65 7.49 20.94
C LYS A 406 58.17 8.49 22.00
N LYS A 407 57.82 9.70 21.56
CA LYS A 407 57.18 10.69 22.45
C LYS A 407 55.91 10.09 23.07
N ASN A 408 55.67 10.43 24.34
CA ASN A 408 54.52 10.01 25.14
C ASN A 408 54.38 8.48 25.24
N SER A 409 55.49 7.75 25.22
CA SER A 409 55.48 6.29 25.40
C SER A 409 56.33 5.88 26.59
N PHE A 410 55.98 4.76 27.20
CA PHE A 410 56.81 4.08 28.19
C PHE A 410 56.79 2.57 27.94
N VAL A 411 57.76 1.89 28.52
CA VAL A 411 58.00 0.47 28.37
C VAL A 411 58.06 -0.17 29.76
N ILE A 412 57.45 -1.34 29.90
CA ILE A 412 57.65 -2.25 31.02
C ILE A 412 58.25 -3.53 30.48
N ALA A 413 59.47 -3.85 30.91
CA ALA A 413 60.15 -5.10 30.57
C ALA A 413 60.14 -6.03 31.79
N VAL A 414 59.72 -7.28 31.60
CA VAL A 414 59.84 -8.36 32.59
C VAL A 414 60.90 -9.32 32.06
N ASN A 415 62.07 -9.32 32.71
CA ASN A 415 63.24 -10.08 32.29
C ASN A 415 63.49 -11.22 33.28
N ASP A 416 63.62 -12.44 32.76
CA ASP A 416 64.15 -13.58 33.52
C ASP A 416 65.46 -14.09 32.92
N ASN A 417 66.30 -14.68 33.76
CA ASN A 417 67.50 -15.41 33.34
C ASN A 417 67.25 -16.92 33.15
N GLY A 418 65.97 -17.27 32.99
CA GLY A 418 65.47 -18.63 32.93
C GLY A 418 65.66 -19.31 31.58
N THR A 419 65.03 -20.47 31.43
CA THR A 419 65.03 -21.16 30.14
C THR A 419 64.11 -20.43 29.17
N TRP A 420 64.59 -20.09 27.97
CA TRP A 420 63.74 -19.53 26.92
C TRP A 420 62.52 -20.41 26.63
N VAL A 421 61.33 -19.85 26.81
CA VAL A 421 60.07 -20.56 26.54
C VAL A 421 59.64 -20.25 25.11
N ASN A 422 59.79 -21.22 24.19
CA ASN A 422 59.33 -21.06 22.81
C ASN A 422 57.79 -21.06 22.74
N LYS A 423 57.20 -19.96 22.26
CA LYS A 423 55.81 -19.58 22.50
C LYS A 423 54.75 -20.12 21.54
N HIS A 424 55.09 -21.03 20.63
CA HIS A 424 54.07 -21.68 19.80
C HIS A 424 53.16 -22.67 20.55
N LYS A 425 53.41 -22.93 21.85
CA LYS A 425 52.47 -23.60 22.77
C LYS A 425 52.05 -22.61 23.85
N THR A 426 51.05 -21.81 23.55
CA THR A 426 50.47 -20.79 24.43
C THR A 426 49.79 -21.43 25.65
N GLY A 427 50.27 -21.14 26.85
CA GLY A 427 49.49 -21.34 28.06
C GLY A 427 48.28 -20.40 28.06
N TYR A 428 47.14 -20.86 28.61
CA TYR A 428 45.86 -20.13 28.66
C TYR A 428 45.99 -18.67 29.15
N GLY A 429 46.92 -18.37 30.06
CA GLY A 429 47.12 -17.02 30.62
C GLY A 429 47.71 -15.99 29.64
N LEU A 430 48.59 -16.41 28.73
CA LEU A 430 49.23 -15.50 27.77
C LEU A 430 48.29 -15.13 26.61
N SER A 431 47.49 -16.09 26.13
CA SER A 431 46.47 -15.81 25.10
C SER A 431 45.40 -14.84 25.59
N LEU A 432 44.99 -14.96 26.87
CA LEU A 432 44.07 -14.01 27.50
C LEU A 432 44.68 -12.60 27.60
N THR A 433 46.00 -12.52 27.85
CA THR A 433 46.72 -11.24 27.91
C THR A 433 46.74 -10.55 26.53
N GLU A 434 47.00 -11.30 25.46
CA GLU A 434 46.98 -10.79 24.08
C GLU A 434 45.57 -10.34 23.65
N GLU A 435 44.53 -11.12 23.96
CA GLU A 435 43.14 -10.77 23.68
C GLU A 435 42.72 -9.50 24.45
N ARG A 436 43.18 -9.38 25.70
CA ARG A 436 42.93 -8.19 26.52
C ARG A 436 43.62 -6.96 25.95
N ILE A 437 44.89 -7.06 25.54
CA ILE A 437 45.61 -5.98 24.86
C ILE A 437 44.88 -5.55 23.58
N ALA A 438 44.43 -6.52 22.77
CA ALA A 438 43.66 -6.24 21.56
C ALA A 438 42.34 -5.51 21.87
N THR A 439 41.66 -5.87 22.97
CA THR A 439 40.43 -5.22 23.42
C THR A 439 40.68 -3.78 23.89
N VAL A 440 41.71 -3.56 24.70
CA VAL A 440 42.09 -2.21 25.16
C VAL A 440 42.44 -1.30 23.97
N ASN A 441 43.20 -1.82 23.01
CA ASN A 441 43.58 -1.09 21.79
C ASN A 441 42.37 -0.71 20.91
N LYS A 442 41.26 -1.47 20.98
CA LYS A 442 40.01 -1.14 20.26
C LYS A 442 39.19 -0.07 20.98
N ILE A 443 39.27 -0.02 22.31
CA ILE A 443 38.48 0.90 23.14
C ILE A 443 39.12 2.29 23.20
N LYS A 444 40.46 2.35 23.30
CA LYS A 444 41.21 3.61 23.42
C LYS A 444 41.67 4.10 22.05
N ASN A 445 40.94 5.07 21.49
CA ASN A 445 41.37 5.74 20.25
C ASN A 445 42.65 6.53 20.47
N GLY A 446 43.73 6.18 19.76
CA GLY A 446 45.00 6.90 19.77
C GLY A 446 46.05 6.39 20.76
N GLN A 447 45.67 5.55 21.74
CA GLN A 447 46.61 4.89 22.65
C GLN A 447 46.78 3.42 22.25
N LYS A 448 48.01 2.89 22.26
CA LYS A 448 48.26 1.49 21.82
C LYS A 448 49.22 0.78 22.75
N ILE A 449 48.90 -0.45 23.11
CA ILE A 449 49.78 -1.37 23.84
C ILE A 449 50.28 -2.43 22.86
N MET A 450 51.58 -2.71 22.87
CA MET A 450 52.20 -3.82 22.13
C MET A 450 52.99 -4.69 23.09
N LEU A 451 52.86 -6.01 22.94
CA LEU A 451 53.61 -7.00 23.68
C LEU A 451 54.59 -7.70 22.74
N HIS A 452 55.86 -7.74 23.09
CA HIS A 452 56.91 -8.44 22.36
C HIS A 452 57.71 -9.34 23.29
N PHE A 453 58.29 -10.41 22.76
CA PHE A 453 59.17 -11.31 23.50
C PHE A 453 60.52 -11.39 22.81
N GLU A 454 61.58 -11.14 23.58
CA GLU A 454 62.96 -11.20 23.10
C GLU A 454 63.72 -12.30 23.83
N LYS A 455 64.47 -13.10 23.06
CA LYS A 455 65.38 -14.09 23.61
C LYS A 455 66.69 -13.42 24.00
N GLN A 456 67.03 -13.50 25.28
CA GLN A 456 68.33 -13.08 25.81
C GLN A 456 68.99 -14.27 26.52
N ILE A 457 69.63 -14.05 27.67
CA ILE A 457 70.12 -15.12 28.57
C ILE A 457 68.95 -15.96 29.10
N GLY A 458 67.75 -15.35 29.22
CA GLY A 458 66.47 -16.04 29.38
C GLY A 458 65.38 -15.42 28.51
N THR A 459 64.20 -15.14 29.08
CA THR A 459 63.08 -14.49 28.36
C THR A 459 62.89 -13.04 28.82
N SER A 460 62.77 -12.11 27.86
CA SER A 460 62.33 -10.73 28.11
C SER A 460 60.94 -10.52 27.50
N ALA A 461 59.97 -10.16 28.33
CA ALA A 461 58.62 -9.79 27.93
C ALA A 461 58.46 -8.27 28.00
N ILE A 462 58.28 -7.63 26.85
CA ILE A 462 58.31 -6.17 26.72
C ILE A 462 56.92 -5.65 26.36
N LEU A 463 56.31 -4.90 27.26
CA LEU A 463 55.09 -4.13 27.02
C LEU A 463 55.46 -2.69 26.66
N THR A 464 55.10 -2.25 25.46
CA THR A 464 55.25 -0.86 25.04
C THR A 464 53.89 -0.16 24.99
N PHE A 465 53.76 0.93 25.72
CA PHE A 465 52.57 1.77 25.79
C PHE A 465 52.80 3.04 24.98
N TYR A 466 52.14 3.19 23.84
CA TYR A 466 52.22 4.37 22.97
C TYR A 466 51.12 5.38 23.30
N ASN A 467 51.49 6.67 23.35
CA ASN A 467 50.61 7.81 23.65
C ASN A 467 49.89 7.66 25.00
N TRP A 468 50.63 7.21 26.00
CA TRP A 468 50.13 6.81 27.32
C TRP A 468 50.57 7.76 28.45
N ILE A 469 51.48 8.68 28.13
CA ILE A 469 51.86 9.79 29.01
C ILE A 469 51.12 11.02 28.50
N ASP A 470 50.21 11.56 29.31
CA ASP A 470 49.47 12.78 28.96
C ASP A 470 50.41 14.00 28.97
N LYS A 471 50.13 14.97 28.09
CA LYS A 471 50.81 16.27 28.14
C LYS A 471 50.39 16.97 29.43
N GLN A 472 51.35 17.29 30.31
CA GLN A 472 51.22 18.49 31.13
C GLN A 472 51.31 19.73 30.24
#